data_AF-A3JVM3-F1
#
_entry.id   AF-A3JVM3-F1
#
_cell.length_a   1.000
_cell.length_b   1.000
_cell.length_c   1.000
_cell.angle_alpha   90.00
_cell.angle_beta   90.00
_cell.angle_gamma   90.00
#
_symmetry.space_group_name_H-M   'P 1'
#
loop_
_entity.id
_entity.type
_entity.pdbx_description
1 polymer ?
#
loop_
_entity_poly.entity_id
_entity_poly.type
_entity_poly.pdbx_seq_one_letter_code
_entity_poly.pdbx_strand_id
1 'polypeptide(L)'
;MESVIDKGTFTCALDVLGKKSLRISIKSIFDFLHDDLRRIAITDELIDSIYYAKRIHRACGSCTVFGAKNLTTALQELEFCLSRNLLDHVPQMAQNAQTLAEMSEKEMYHQMGGITHSVSGYEH
;
A
#
# COMPACT_ATOMS: atom_id res chain seq x y z
N MET A 1 -8.45 -9.52 -17.03
CA MET A 1 -7.66 -9.15 -15.83
C MET A 1 -8.65 -8.81 -14.75
N GLU A 2 -8.62 -9.52 -13.63
CA GLU A 2 -9.47 -9.23 -12.47
C GLU A 2 -8.96 -7.95 -11.79
N SER A 3 -9.88 -7.14 -11.24
CA SER A 3 -9.58 -5.88 -10.54
C SER A 3 -8.69 -6.17 -9.32
N VAL A 4 -7.64 -5.37 -9.08
CA VAL A 4 -6.79 -5.55 -7.89
C VAL A 4 -7.38 -4.91 -6.63
N ILE A 5 -8.38 -4.05 -6.81
CA ILE A 5 -9.22 -3.51 -5.73
C ILE A 5 -10.68 -3.95 -5.88
N ASP A 6 -11.38 -4.09 -4.77
CA ASP A 6 -12.82 -4.23 -4.74
C ASP A 6 -13.49 -2.88 -5.07
N LYS A 7 -14.07 -2.80 -6.27
CA LYS A 7 -14.64 -1.55 -6.78
C LYS A 7 -15.84 -1.06 -5.98
N GLY A 8 -16.63 -1.95 -5.40
CA GLY A 8 -17.78 -1.58 -4.57
C GLY A 8 -17.34 -0.87 -3.30
N THR A 9 -16.39 -1.45 -2.59
CA THR A 9 -15.76 -0.87 -1.40
C THR A 9 -15.08 0.45 -1.73
N PHE A 10 -14.31 0.50 -2.82
CA PHE A 10 -13.63 1.72 -3.23
C PHE A 10 -14.61 2.85 -3.59
N THR A 11 -15.70 2.53 -4.28
CA THR A 11 -16.76 3.51 -4.61
C THR A 11 -17.44 4.03 -3.35
N CYS A 12 -17.75 3.15 -2.40
CA CYS A 12 -18.29 3.57 -1.10
C CYS A 12 -17.33 4.51 -0.35
N ALA A 13 -16.03 4.20 -0.32
CA ALA A 13 -15.02 5.07 0.27
C ALA A 13 -14.94 6.43 -0.45
N LEU A 14 -15.04 6.43 -1.78
CA LEU A 14 -15.07 7.65 -2.60
C LEU A 14 -16.29 8.52 -2.30
N ASP A 15 -17.46 7.91 -2.12
CA ASP A 15 -18.72 8.61 -1.82
C ASP A 15 -18.70 9.21 -0.40
N VAL A 16 -18.17 8.49 0.58
CA VAL A 16 -18.13 8.93 1.99
C VAL A 16 -17.07 10.02 2.22
N LEU A 17 -15.85 9.82 1.72
CA LEU A 17 -14.73 10.72 1.98
C LEU A 17 -14.63 11.87 0.97
N GLY A 18 -15.20 11.68 -0.22
CA GLY A 18 -15.02 12.55 -1.37
C GLY A 18 -13.66 12.37 -2.03
N LYS A 19 -13.63 12.61 -3.36
CA LYS A 19 -12.44 12.43 -4.21
C LYS A 19 -11.18 13.10 -3.68
N LYS A 20 -11.26 14.36 -3.24
CA LYS A 20 -10.07 15.12 -2.79
C LYS A 20 -9.47 14.49 -1.53
N SER A 21 -10.29 14.22 -0.52
CA SER A 21 -9.84 13.66 0.76
C SER A 21 -9.32 12.24 0.57
N LEU A 22 -10.03 11.41 -0.19
CA LEU A 22 -9.59 10.04 -0.48
C LEU A 22 -8.24 10.03 -1.20
N ARG A 23 -8.04 10.92 -2.18
CA ARG A 23 -6.76 11.06 -2.89
C ARG A 23 -5.59 11.38 -1.96
N ILE A 24 -5.80 12.30 -1.00
CA ILE A 24 -4.78 12.69 -0.01
C ILE A 24 -4.49 11.51 0.92
N SER A 25 -5.53 10.82 1.40
CA SER A 25 -5.37 9.65 2.26
C SER A 25 -4.59 8.54 1.56
N ILE A 26 -4.96 8.17 0.33
CA ILE A 26 -4.23 7.17 -0.46
C ILE A 26 -2.77 7.58 -0.59
N LYS A 27 -2.50 8.81 -1.06
CA LYS A 27 -1.13 9.29 -1.20
C LYS A 27 -0.32 9.15 0.10
N SER A 28 -0.88 9.64 1.20
CA SER A 28 -0.21 9.60 2.49
C SER A 28 0.08 8.18 2.95
N ILE A 29 -0.85 7.24 2.74
CA ILE A 29 -0.68 5.85 3.14
C ILE A 29 0.37 5.13 2.28
N PHE A 30 0.26 5.28 0.96
CA PHE A 30 1.14 4.58 0.02
C PHE A 30 2.57 5.14 0.04
N ASP A 31 2.76 6.45 0.24
CA ASP A 31 4.12 7.05 0.37
C ASP A 31 4.91 6.39 1.52
N PHE A 32 4.31 6.21 2.71
CA PHE A 32 5.02 5.56 3.82
C PHE A 32 5.10 4.04 3.65
N LEU A 33 4.06 3.42 3.09
CA LEU A 33 4.01 1.97 2.89
C LEU A 33 5.14 1.53 1.95
N HIS A 34 5.35 2.27 0.86
CA HIS A 34 6.44 2.00 -0.07
C HIS A 34 7.82 2.16 0.57
N ASP A 35 8.04 3.19 1.40
CA ASP A 35 9.32 3.34 2.10
C ASP A 35 9.56 2.20 3.10
N ASP A 36 8.53 1.81 3.86
CA ASP A 36 8.62 0.71 4.83
C ASP A 36 8.88 -0.63 4.13
N LEU A 37 8.10 -0.98 3.11
CA LEU A 37 8.27 -2.23 2.35
C LEU A 37 9.63 -2.31 1.68
N ARG A 38 10.11 -1.21 1.09
CA ARG A 38 11.45 -1.15 0.51
C ARG A 38 12.53 -1.41 1.55
N ARG A 39 12.44 -0.81 2.74
CA ARG A 39 13.41 -1.05 3.83
C ARG A 39 13.37 -2.48 4.32
N ILE A 40 12.16 -3.06 4.44
CA ILE A 40 11.99 -4.45 4.84
C ILE A 40 12.57 -5.42 3.81
N ALA A 41 12.40 -5.13 2.52
CA ALA A 41 12.87 -5.96 1.42
C ALA A 41 14.40 -6.06 1.27
N ILE A 42 15.16 -5.12 1.84
CA ILE A 42 16.62 -5.04 1.68
C ILE A 42 17.40 -5.28 2.98
N THR A 43 16.73 -5.57 4.10
CA THR A 43 17.41 -5.72 5.39
C THR A 43 17.83 -7.17 5.61
N ASP A 44 19.13 -7.39 5.85
CA ASP A 44 19.66 -8.74 6.08
C ASP A 44 19.49 -9.21 7.54
N GLU A 45 19.68 -8.40 8.60
CA GLU A 45 19.68 -8.97 9.98
C GLU A 45 19.30 -8.01 11.14
N LEU A 46 19.20 -6.68 10.92
CA LEU A 46 18.97 -5.68 11.98
C LEU A 46 17.64 -4.94 11.87
N ILE A 47 16.61 -5.62 11.36
CA ILE A 47 15.30 -5.00 11.28
C ILE A 47 14.65 -4.95 12.67
N ASP A 48 14.22 -3.76 13.11
CA ASP A 48 13.32 -3.66 14.26
C ASP A 48 11.95 -4.21 13.83
N SER A 49 11.81 -5.53 13.91
CA SER A 49 10.68 -6.28 13.39
C SER A 49 9.37 -5.85 14.05
N ILE A 50 9.40 -5.55 15.35
CA ILE A 50 8.24 -5.05 16.10
C ILE A 50 7.87 -3.62 15.68
N TYR A 51 8.84 -2.75 15.41
CA TYR A 51 8.57 -1.43 14.86
C TYR A 51 7.88 -1.52 13.49
N TYR A 52 8.40 -2.32 12.57
CA TYR A 52 7.80 -2.46 11.24
C TYR A 52 6.45 -3.19 11.27
N ALA A 53 6.27 -4.19 12.14
CA ALA A 53 4.97 -4.84 12.33
C ALA A 53 3.86 -3.81 12.63
N LYS A 54 4.12 -2.88 13.56
CA LYS A 54 3.15 -1.81 13.91
C LYS A 54 2.86 -0.87 12.74
N ARG A 55 3.85 -0.60 11.89
CA ARG A 55 3.69 0.27 10.72
C ARG A 55 2.89 -0.43 9.62
N ILE A 56 3.18 -1.69 9.35
CA ILE A 56 2.42 -2.53 8.41
C ILE A 56 0.97 -2.69 8.90
N HIS A 57 0.74 -2.94 10.19
CA HIS A 57 -0.60 -3.03 10.78
C HIS A 57 -1.47 -1.78 10.49
N ARG A 58 -0.89 -0.59 10.60
CA ARG A 58 -1.59 0.67 10.29
C ARG A 58 -1.98 0.77 8.82
N ALA A 59 -1.12 0.29 7.92
CA ALA A 59 -1.42 0.22 6.49
C ALA A 59 -2.57 -0.76 6.21
N CYS A 60 -2.61 -1.93 6.86
CA CYS A 60 -3.67 -2.93 6.70
C CYS A 60 -5.07 -2.33 6.86
N GLY A 61 -5.28 -1.52 7.90
CA GLY A 61 -6.57 -0.86 8.14
C GLY A 61 -6.98 0.06 6.99
N SER A 62 -6.04 0.83 6.47
CA SER A 62 -6.29 1.76 5.36
C SER A 62 -6.54 1.03 4.04
N CYS A 63 -5.73 0.02 3.71
CA CYS A 63 -5.88 -0.81 2.51
C CYS A 63 -7.23 -1.54 2.48
N THR A 64 -7.73 -1.95 3.65
CA THR A 64 -9.07 -2.54 3.78
C THR A 64 -10.17 -1.56 3.41
N VAL A 65 -10.09 -0.31 3.90
CA VAL A 65 -11.06 0.75 3.56
C VAL A 65 -11.04 1.07 2.06
N PHE A 66 -9.89 0.96 1.41
CA PHE A 66 -9.77 1.20 -0.02
C PHE A 66 -10.13 -0.03 -0.89
N GLY A 67 -10.56 -1.13 -0.28
CA GLY A 67 -10.92 -2.35 -1.01
C GLY A 67 -9.73 -3.12 -1.57
N ALA A 68 -8.49 -2.84 -1.17
CA ALA A 68 -7.29 -3.52 -1.67
C ALA A 68 -7.07 -4.89 -1.00
N LYS A 69 -8.04 -5.81 -1.15
CA LYS A 69 -8.10 -7.07 -0.40
C LYS A 69 -6.82 -7.90 -0.48
N ASN A 70 -6.27 -8.10 -1.68
CA ASN A 70 -5.06 -8.91 -1.86
C ASN A 70 -3.84 -8.26 -1.20
N LEU A 71 -3.72 -6.94 -1.28
CA LEU A 71 -2.68 -6.19 -0.58
C LEU A 71 -2.87 -6.31 0.94
N THR A 72 -4.09 -6.12 1.45
CA THR A 72 -4.38 -6.28 2.88
C THR A 72 -3.96 -7.66 3.38
N THR A 73 -4.30 -8.74 2.66
CA THR A 73 -3.87 -10.09 3.03
C THR A 73 -2.34 -10.22 3.08
N ALA A 74 -1.65 -9.75 2.03
CA ALA A 74 -0.19 -9.81 1.98
C ALA A 74 0.47 -9.02 3.13
N LEU A 75 -0.10 -7.86 3.48
CA LEU A 75 0.38 -7.05 4.61
C LEU A 75 0.10 -7.71 5.96
N GLN A 76 -1.03 -8.39 6.13
CA GLN A 76 -1.35 -9.13 7.36
C GLN A 76 -0.41 -10.32 7.57
N GLU A 77 -0.09 -11.05 6.50
CA GLU A 77 0.89 -12.14 6.56
C GLU A 77 2.29 -11.60 6.90
N LEU A 78 2.70 -10.48 6.29
CA LEU A 78 3.96 -9.81 6.60
C LEU A 78 4.01 -9.31 8.04
N GLU A 79 2.94 -8.65 8.51
CA GLU A 79 2.78 -8.20 9.90
C GLU A 79 2.93 -9.36 10.87
N PHE A 80 2.30 -10.50 10.59
CA PHE A 80 2.36 -11.68 11.42
C PHE A 80 3.80 -12.19 11.56
N CYS A 81 4.51 -12.34 10.44
CA CYS A 81 5.91 -12.78 10.44
C CYS A 81 6.82 -11.81 11.21
N LEU A 82 6.68 -10.50 10.97
CA LEU A 82 7.41 -9.46 11.69
C LEU A 82 7.12 -9.49 13.20
N SER A 83 5.85 -9.63 13.60
CA SER A 83 5.43 -9.67 15.00
C SER A 83 5.93 -10.91 15.75
N ARG A 84 6.22 -11.99 15.02
CA ARG A 84 6.71 -13.27 15.56
C ARG A 84 8.21 -13.44 15.38
N ASN A 85 8.88 -12.45 14.79
CA ASN A 85 10.31 -12.50 14.46
C ASN A 85 10.68 -13.70 13.55
N LEU A 86 9.78 -14.08 12.65
CA LEU A 86 9.98 -15.13 11.65
C LEU A 86 10.53 -14.50 10.37
N LEU A 87 11.83 -14.24 10.32
CA LEU A 87 12.42 -13.32 9.34
C LEU A 87 12.85 -13.95 8.00
N ASP A 88 12.94 -15.28 7.90
CA ASP A 88 13.51 -15.99 6.74
C ASP A 88 12.84 -15.64 5.40
N HIS A 89 11.54 -15.33 5.41
CA HIS A 89 10.77 -15.01 4.19
C HIS A 89 10.33 -13.55 4.12
N VAL A 90 10.62 -12.75 5.15
CA VAL A 90 10.15 -11.35 5.27
C VAL A 90 10.60 -10.48 4.08
N PRO A 91 11.85 -10.55 3.59
CA PRO A 91 12.26 -9.77 2.43
C PRO A 91 11.42 -10.06 1.17
N GLN A 92 11.19 -11.34 0.87
CA GLN A 92 10.38 -11.74 -0.28
C GLN A 92 8.91 -11.34 -0.13
N MET A 93 8.34 -11.49 1.08
CA MET A 93 6.98 -11.07 1.38
C MET A 93 6.81 -9.56 1.20
N ALA A 94 7.81 -8.77 1.63
CA ALA A 94 7.81 -7.32 1.43
C ALA A 94 7.87 -6.93 -0.05
N GLN A 95 8.67 -7.62 -0.87
CA GLN A 95 8.70 -7.41 -2.33
C GLN A 95 7.37 -7.73 -3.00
N ASN A 96 6.71 -8.80 -2.58
CA ASN A 96 5.39 -9.18 -3.09
C ASN A 96 4.33 -8.13 -2.70
N ALA A 97 4.32 -7.70 -1.44
CA ALA A 97 3.44 -6.65 -0.96
C ALA A 97 3.70 -5.31 -1.67
N GLN A 98 4.96 -4.99 -1.99
CA GLN A 98 5.34 -3.79 -2.73
C GLN A 98 4.71 -3.78 -4.13
N THR A 99 4.79 -4.91 -4.84
CA THR A 99 4.16 -5.06 -6.17
C THR A 99 2.64 -4.88 -6.10
N LEU A 100 2.00 -5.50 -5.11
CA LEU A 100 0.56 -5.34 -4.90
C LEU A 100 0.17 -3.90 -4.54
N ALA A 101 1.02 -3.20 -3.78
CA ALA A 101 0.80 -1.81 -3.41
C ALA A 101 0.82 -0.91 -4.65
N GLU A 102 1.84 -1.04 -5.50
CA GLU A 102 1.95 -0.26 -6.75
C GLU A 102 0.76 -0.49 -7.69
N MET A 103 0.34 -1.74 -7.85
CA MET A 103 -0.82 -2.08 -8.68
C MET A 103 -2.11 -1.49 -8.11
N SER A 104 -2.32 -1.64 -6.79
CA SER A 104 -3.52 -1.16 -6.10
C SER A 104 -3.62 0.37 -6.17
N GLU A 105 -2.54 1.07 -5.85
CA GLU A 105 -2.48 2.54 -5.89
C GLU A 105 -2.78 3.07 -7.29
N LYS A 106 -2.16 2.48 -8.32
CA LYS A 106 -2.39 2.86 -9.72
C LYS A 106 -3.84 2.68 -10.12
N GLU A 107 -4.47 1.57 -9.74
CA GLU A 107 -5.89 1.35 -10.03
C GLU A 107 -6.79 2.34 -9.28
N MET A 108 -6.52 2.62 -8.00
CA MET A 108 -7.29 3.62 -7.24
C MET A 108 -7.25 5.01 -7.88
N TYR A 109 -6.07 5.46 -8.33
CA TYR A 109 -5.96 6.73 -9.06
C TYR A 109 -6.68 6.71 -10.40
N HIS A 110 -6.68 5.57 -11.11
CA HIS A 110 -7.47 5.41 -12.32
C HIS A 110 -8.97 5.53 -12.05
N GLN A 111 -9.49 4.84 -11.02
CA GLN A 111 -10.91 4.92 -10.62
C GLN A 111 -11.33 6.33 -10.21
N MET A 112 -10.43 7.12 -9.62
CA MET A 112 -10.70 8.53 -9.30
C MET A 112 -10.67 9.46 -10.53
N GLY A 113 -10.51 8.94 -11.75
CA GLY A 113 -10.44 9.74 -12.98
C GLY A 113 -9.10 10.46 -13.13
N GLY A 114 -8.00 9.72 -12.94
CA GLY A 114 -6.64 10.27 -12.91
C GLY A 114 -6.31 11.16 -14.11
N ILE A 115 -5.95 12.43 -13.81
CA ILE A 115 -4.98 13.18 -14.61
C ILE A 115 -3.62 12.75 -14.05
N THR A 116 -2.90 11.93 -14.81
CA THR A 116 -1.44 11.90 -14.69
C THR A 116 -0.97 13.30 -15.07
N HIS A 117 -0.43 14.06 -14.13
CA HIS A 117 0.35 15.24 -14.49
C HIS A 117 1.54 14.74 -15.32
N SER A 118 1.41 14.79 -16.63
CA SER A 118 2.56 14.93 -17.51
C SER A 118 3.27 16.19 -17.05
N VAL A 119 4.48 16.06 -16.53
CA VAL A 119 5.37 17.20 -16.28
C VAL A 119 5.74 17.74 -17.65
N SER A 120 4.92 18.67 -18.14
CA SER A 120 5.24 19.55 -19.27
C SER A 120 5.64 20.89 -18.67
N GLY A 121 6.84 21.36 -19.01
CA GLY A 121 7.29 22.72 -18.69
C GLY A 121 8.67 22.81 -18.06
N TYR A 122 9.71 22.40 -18.78
CA TYR A 122 10.97 23.13 -18.73
C TYR A 122 11.14 23.83 -20.08
N GLU A 123 10.67 25.08 -20.15
CA GLU A 123 11.20 26.08 -21.07
C GLU A 123 11.84 27.16 -20.21
N HIS A 124 13.17 27.13 -20.11
CA HIS A 124 14.02 28.29 -19.88
C HIS A 124 15.32 28.09 -20.65
#